data_AF-A0A645BWW4-F1
#
_entry.id   AF-A0A645BWW4-F1
#
_cell.length_a   1.000
_cell.length_b   1.000
_cell.length_c   1.000
_cell.angle_alpha   90.00
_cell.angle_beta   90.00
_cell.angle_gamma   90.00
#
_symmetry.space_group_name_H-M   'P 1'
#
loop_
_entity.id
_entity.type
_entity.pdbx_description
1 polymer ?
#
loop_
_entity_poly.entity_id
_entity_poly.type
_entity_poly.pdbx_seq_one_letter_code
_entity_poly.pdbx_strand_id
1 'polypeptide(L)'
;MDLEELKQFLKIDSNDLDLVLIGYQNAAETYLANAGVTKNYDNALYKTVVTVFCGTLLDNPTLLNVKGGLDNIGITFNALVAQLRLSS
;
A
#
# COMPACT_ATOMS: atom_id res chain seq x y z
N MET A 1 3.49 0.11 -11.22
CA MET A 1 2.62 -1.03 -10.99
C MET A 1 1.25 -0.67 -11.47
N ASP A 2 0.84 -1.32 -12.54
CA ASP A 2 -0.54 -1.30 -12.98
C ASP A 2 -1.40 -2.21 -12.08
N LEU A 3 -2.70 -2.22 -12.33
CA LEU A 3 -3.65 -3.00 -11.54
C LEU A 3 -3.40 -4.51 -11.66
N GLU A 4 -3.00 -5.00 -12.84
CA GLU A 4 -2.76 -6.42 -13.08
C GLU A 4 -1.52 -6.91 -12.31
N GLU A 5 -0.42 -6.15 -12.31
CA GLU A 5 0.76 -6.45 -11.49
C GLU A 5 0.40 -6.43 -9.99
N LEU A 6 -0.42 -5.47 -9.51
CA LEU A 6 -0.90 -5.45 -8.12
C LEU A 6 -1.73 -6.70 -7.78
N LYS A 7 -2.64 -7.10 -8.67
CA LYS A 7 -3.46 -8.31 -8.51
C LYS A 7 -2.62 -9.57 -8.44
N GLN A 8 -1.56 -9.67 -9.25
CA GLN A 8 -0.60 -10.77 -9.17
C GLN A 8 0.10 -10.84 -7.81
N PHE A 9 0.55 -9.70 -7.27
CA PHE A 9 1.15 -9.66 -5.94
C PHE A 9 0.19 -10.09 -4.83
N LEU A 10 -1.09 -9.74 -4.96
CA LEU A 10 -2.15 -10.08 -4.01
C LEU A 10 -2.81 -11.44 -4.27
N LYS A 11 -2.43 -12.15 -5.34
CA LYS A 11 -3.02 -13.42 -5.78
C LYS A 11 -4.54 -13.33 -6.00
N ILE A 12 -4.97 -12.26 -6.66
CA ILE A 12 -6.38 -12.00 -7.01
C ILE A 12 -6.56 -12.26 -8.51
N ASP A 13 -7.31 -13.30 -8.86
CA ASP A 13 -7.53 -13.68 -10.27
C ASP A 13 -8.84 -13.11 -10.87
N SER A 14 -9.69 -12.49 -10.03
CA SER A 14 -10.99 -11.94 -10.44
C SER A 14 -10.96 -10.42 -10.61
N ASN A 15 -11.93 -9.88 -11.35
CA ASN A 15 -12.08 -8.43 -11.55
C ASN A 15 -13.08 -7.75 -10.59
N ASP A 16 -13.71 -8.53 -9.69
CA ASP A 16 -14.77 -8.05 -8.80
C ASP A 16 -14.28 -6.95 -7.84
N LEU A 17 -12.98 -6.92 -7.57
CA LEU A 17 -12.34 -5.99 -6.64
C LEU A 17 -11.56 -4.87 -7.34
N ASP A 18 -11.63 -4.75 -8.67
CA ASP A 18 -10.81 -3.80 -9.44
C ASP A 18 -11.01 -2.36 -8.96
N LEU A 19 -12.26 -1.91 -8.78
CA LEU A 19 -12.57 -0.56 -8.29
C LEU A 19 -12.06 -0.33 -6.86
N VAL A 20 -12.14 -1.35 -6.00
CA VAL A 20 -11.68 -1.29 -4.61
C VAL A 20 -10.15 -1.20 -4.57
N LEU A 21 -9.46 -2.03 -5.35
CA LEU A 21 -8.01 -2.03 -5.47
C LEU A 21 -7.46 -0.72 -6.03
N ILE A 22 -8.10 -0.14 -7.04
CA ILE A 22 -7.75 1.20 -7.55
C ILE A 22 -7.87 2.25 -6.43
N GLY A 23 -8.96 2.19 -5.65
CA GLY A 23 -9.16 3.09 -4.51
C GLY A 23 -8.06 2.96 -3.45
N TYR A 24 -7.71 1.74 -3.08
CA TYR A 24 -6.66 1.48 -2.09
C TYR A 24 -5.27 1.84 -2.60
N GLN A 25 -4.98 1.58 -3.88
CA GLN A 25 -3.73 1.98 -4.52
C GLN A 25 -3.58 3.50 -4.49
N ASN A 26 -4.61 4.26 -4.88
CA ASN A 26 -4.60 5.71 -4.83
C ASN A 26 -4.42 6.24 -3.39
N ALA A 27 -5.04 5.59 -2.40
CA ALA A 27 -4.88 5.94 -1.00
C ALA A 27 -3.44 5.69 -0.50
N ALA A 28 -2.83 4.57 -0.89
CA ALA A 28 -1.45 4.24 -0.57
C ALA A 28 -0.47 5.26 -1.18
N GLU A 29 -0.63 5.57 -2.47
CA GLU A 29 0.19 6.55 -3.18
C GLU A 29 0.08 7.94 -2.51
N THR A 30 -1.13 8.35 -2.15
CA THR A 30 -1.39 9.61 -1.46
C THR A 30 -0.73 9.64 -0.08
N TYR A 31 -0.83 8.55 0.69
CA TYR A 31 -0.17 8.43 1.98
C TYR A 31 1.35 8.59 1.86
N LEU A 32 1.96 7.90 0.88
CA LEU A 32 3.41 7.97 0.63
C LEU A 32 3.85 9.37 0.18
N ALA A 33 3.08 10.01 -0.70
CA ALA A 33 3.33 11.39 -1.11
C ALA A 33 3.27 12.36 0.08
N ASN A 34 2.25 12.24 0.94
CA ASN A 34 2.14 13.04 2.17
C ASN A 34 3.27 12.74 3.16
N ALA A 35 3.81 11.53 3.11
CA ALA A 35 5.00 11.14 3.85
C ALA A 35 6.30 11.65 3.20
N GLY A 36 6.28 12.39 2.09
CA GLY A 36 7.48 12.90 1.43
C GLY A 36 8.23 11.86 0.58
N VAL A 37 7.58 10.77 0.21
CA VAL A 37 8.12 9.76 -0.71
C VAL A 37 7.63 10.06 -2.13
N THR A 38 8.56 10.21 -3.06
CA THR A 38 8.24 10.36 -4.49
C THR A 38 7.67 9.06 -5.05
N LYS A 39 6.56 9.13 -5.79
CA LYS A 39 6.00 7.99 -6.53
C LYS A 39 7.05 7.41 -7.48
N ASN A 40 7.45 6.17 -7.23
CA ASN A 40 8.43 5.48 -8.07
C ASN A 40 8.11 3.99 -8.15
N TYR A 41 7.46 3.57 -9.23
CA TYR A 41 7.10 2.17 -9.44
C TYR A 41 8.24 1.29 -9.97
N ASP A 42 9.39 1.88 -10.34
CA ASP A 42 10.61 1.13 -10.64
C ASP A 42 11.33 0.69 -9.36
N ASN A 43 11.04 1.36 -8.23
CA ASN A 43 11.54 0.97 -6.92
C ASN A 43 10.72 -0.22 -6.37
N ALA A 44 11.37 -1.37 -6.21
CA ALA A 44 10.76 -2.58 -5.66
C ALA A 44 10.18 -2.37 -4.26
N LEU A 45 10.85 -1.59 -3.39
CA LEU A 45 10.36 -1.29 -2.05
C LEU A 45 9.07 -0.46 -2.10
N TYR A 46 8.96 0.49 -3.03
CA TYR A 46 7.73 1.27 -3.22
C TYR A 46 6.58 0.36 -3.63
N LYS A 47 6.81 -0.55 -4.59
CA LYS A 47 5.82 -1.56 -5.00
C LYS A 47 5.38 -2.43 -3.82
N THR A 48 6.32 -2.91 -3.01
CA THR A 48 6.03 -3.72 -1.82
C THR A 48 5.18 -2.95 -0.82
N VAL A 49 5.51 -1.69 -0.53
CA VAL A 49 4.77 -0.87 0.45
C VAL A 49 3.34 -0.61 -0.02
N VAL A 50 3.14 -0.27 -1.29
CA VAL A 50 1.79 -0.13 -1.89
C VAL A 50 1.02 -1.44 -1.81
N THR A 51 1.65 -2.57 -2.14
CA THR A 51 1.02 -3.90 -2.07
C THR A 51 0.58 -4.26 -0.65
N VAL A 52 1.47 -4.09 0.34
CA VAL A 52 1.16 -4.39 1.75
C VAL A 52 0.00 -3.53 2.23
N PHE A 53 -0.03 -2.25 1.86
CA PHE A 53 -1.13 -1.35 2.20
C PHE A 53 -2.47 -1.85 1.63
N CYS A 54 -2.50 -2.17 0.33
CA CYS A 54 -3.71 -2.66 -0.32
C CYS A 54 -4.19 -4.01 0.27
N GLY A 55 -3.29 -4.97 0.48
CA GLY A 55 -3.63 -6.26 1.07
C GLY A 55 -4.16 -6.12 2.50
N THR A 56 -3.55 -5.24 3.29
CA THR A 56 -4.01 -4.93 4.65
C THR A 56 -5.44 -4.40 4.67
N LEU A 57 -5.77 -3.48 3.76
CA LEU A 57 -7.12 -2.90 3.67
C LEU A 57 -8.14 -3.86 3.07
N LEU A 58 -7.73 -4.77 2.20
CA LEU A 58 -8.61 -5.84 1.71
C LEU A 58 -8.97 -6.82 2.83
N ASP A 59 -7.98 -7.25 3.61
CA ASP A 59 -8.20 -8.19 4.71
C ASP A 59 -9.04 -7.55 5.82
N ASN A 60 -8.85 -6.25 6.07
CA ASN A 60 -9.55 -5.52 7.12
C ASN A 60 -9.88 -4.08 6.68
N PRO A 61 -10.99 -3.87 5.95
CA PRO A 61 -11.37 -2.55 5.42
C PRO A 61 -11.62 -1.49 6.51
N THR A 62 -11.91 -1.93 7.73
CA THR A 62 -12.16 -1.08 8.90
C THR A 62 -10.89 -0.69 9.67
N LEU A 63 -9.70 -1.14 9.25
CA LEU A 63 -8.42 -0.79 9.91
C LEU A 63 -8.16 0.72 9.93
N LEU A 64 -8.69 1.47 8.96
CA LEU A 64 -8.63 2.94 8.95
C LEU A 64 -9.54 3.59 10.02
N ASN A 65 -10.41 2.82 10.66
CA ASN A 65 -11.50 3.32 11.49
C ASN A 65 -11.27 3.18 13.00
N VAL A 66 -10.08 2.77 13.46
CA VAL A 66 -9.82 2.56 14.89
C VAL A 66 -8.51 3.21 15.29
N LYS A 67 -8.62 4.21 16.18
CA LYS A 67 -7.56 4.67 17.10
C LYS A 67 -6.70 3.46 17.55
N GLY A 68 -5.54 3.22 16.94
CA GLY A 68 -4.61 2.13 17.32
C GLY A 68 -4.56 0.89 16.42
N GLY A 69 -5.33 0.81 15.33
CA GLY A 69 -5.35 -0.37 14.44
C GLY A 69 -4.05 -0.66 13.68
N LEU A 70 -3.11 0.29 13.66
CA LEU A 70 -1.84 0.17 12.97
C LEU A 70 -0.67 -0.16 13.90
N ASP A 71 -0.85 -0.58 15.15
CA ASP A 71 0.31 -0.62 16.06
C ASP A 71 1.39 -1.66 15.66
N ASN A 72 1.01 -2.80 15.05
CA ASN A 72 1.99 -3.80 14.55
C ASN A 72 2.33 -3.66 13.06
N ILE A 73 1.34 -3.42 12.19
CA ILE A 73 1.60 -3.10 10.78
C ILE A 73 2.38 -1.79 10.70
N GLY A 74 2.02 -0.82 11.51
CA GLY A 74 2.62 0.51 11.55
C GLY A 74 4.07 0.52 11.94
N ILE A 75 4.59 -0.36 12.81
CA ILE A 75 6.05 -0.36 13.08
C ILE A 75 6.82 -0.77 11.82
N THR A 76 6.53 -1.93 11.23
CA THR A 76 7.22 -2.41 10.03
C THR A 76 6.92 -1.50 8.83
N PHE A 77 5.68 -1.12 8.62
CA PHE A 77 5.25 -0.23 7.54
C PHE A 77 5.91 1.14 7.66
N ASN A 78 5.94 1.75 8.84
CA ASN A 78 6.62 3.04 9.06
C ASN A 78 8.13 2.91 8.86
N ALA A 79 8.76 1.78 9.23
CA ALA A 79 10.16 1.54 8.95
C ALA A 79 10.43 1.47 7.43
N LEU A 80 9.57 0.79 6.66
CA LEU A 80 9.69 0.73 5.20
C LEU A 80 9.48 2.11 4.56
N VAL A 81 8.51 2.90 5.05
CA VAL A 81 8.29 4.28 4.59
C VAL A 81 9.47 5.18 4.95
N ALA A 82 10.05 5.03 6.15
CA ALA A 82 11.24 5.76 6.53
C ALA A 82 12.44 5.40 5.63
N GLN A 83 12.63 4.12 5.32
CA GLN A 83 13.65 3.67 4.38
C GLN A 83 13.41 4.22 2.96
N LEU A 84 12.15 4.29 2.51
CA LEU A 84 11.80 4.88 1.22
C LEU A 84 12.22 6.34 1.13
N ARG A 85 11.96 7.13 2.18
CA ARG A 85 12.40 8.54 2.25
C ARG A 85 13.92 8.69 2.13
N LEU A 86 14.69 7.75 2.68
CA LEU A 86 16.15 7.75 2.60
C LEU A 86 16.69 7.23 1.26
N SER A 87 15.89 6.45 0.52
CA SER A 87 16.22 5.93 -0.80
C SER A 87 15.71 6.79 -1.96
N SER A 88 15.05 7.92 -1.65
CA SER A 88 14.43 8.85 -2.60
C SER A 88 15.46 9.79 -3.22
#